data_AF-A0A158L445-F1
#
_entry.id   AF-A0A158L445-F1
#
_cell.length_a   1.000
_cell.length_b   1.000
_cell.length_c   1.000
_cell.angle_alpha   90.00
_cell.angle_beta   90.00
_cell.angle_gamma   90.00
#
_symmetry.space_group_name_H-M   'P 1'
#
loop_
_entity.id
_entity.type
_entity.pdbx_description
1 polymer ?
#
loop_
_entity_poly.entity_id
_entity_poly.type
_entity_poly.pdbx_seq_one_letter_code
_entity_poly.pdbx_strand_id
1 'polypeptide(L)'
;MPFDSTLLEEHKIAGISLRSGMHEPVSLITPAFANERCCALGRWLQEDSDRWDAAPELLQLKLAHASFHTIALVIALSITQGRLAEAAIMLEPDALFDSAGRMLADAVSRFETRLIVGVGPAPASRERAQ
;
A
#
# COMPACT_ATOMS: atom_id res chain seq x y z
N MET A 1 -16.05 8.00 -6.37
CA MET A 1 -15.98 7.74 -4.92
C MET A 1 -16.57 6.36 -4.65
N PRO A 2 -15.86 5.34 -5.11
CA PRO A 2 -15.02 4.49 -4.26
C PRO A 2 -13.55 4.68 -4.66
N PHE A 3 -12.60 3.97 -4.08
CA PHE A 3 -11.19 4.05 -4.47
C PHE A 3 -11.10 3.66 -5.94
N ASP A 4 -10.82 4.62 -6.81
CA ASP A 4 -10.68 4.33 -8.22
C ASP A 4 -9.51 3.35 -8.41
N SER A 5 -9.63 2.47 -9.40
CA SER A 5 -8.60 1.53 -9.85
C SER A 5 -7.21 2.14 -9.98
N THR A 6 -7.16 3.46 -10.23
CA THR A 6 -5.97 4.32 -10.27
C THR A 6 -5.18 4.35 -8.95
N LEU A 7 -5.81 4.24 -7.78
CA LEU A 7 -5.12 4.22 -6.48
C LEU A 7 -4.33 2.92 -6.25
N LEU A 8 -4.76 1.82 -6.88
CA LEU A 8 -4.05 0.54 -6.83
C LEU A 8 -3.14 0.30 -8.05
N GLU A 9 -3.22 1.14 -9.08
CA GLU A 9 -2.47 0.94 -10.32
C GLU A 9 -0.96 0.99 -10.09
N GLU A 10 -0.48 1.94 -9.28
CA GLU A 10 0.94 2.05 -8.90
C GLU A 10 1.46 0.78 -8.20
N HIS A 11 0.60 0.08 -7.44
CA HIS A 11 0.94 -1.17 -6.75
C HIS A 11 1.04 -2.36 -7.72
N LYS A 12 0.19 -2.40 -8.75
CA LYS A 12 0.30 -3.39 -9.82
C LYS A 12 1.56 -3.15 -10.65
N ILE A 13 1.84 -1.91 -11.01
CA ILE A 13 3.06 -1.51 -11.73
C ILE A 13 4.29 -1.91 -10.92
N ALA A 14 4.28 -1.70 -9.59
CA ALA A 14 5.38 -2.15 -8.74
C ALA A 14 5.66 -3.65 -8.88
N GLY A 15 4.62 -4.50 -8.89
CA GLY A 15 4.78 -5.94 -9.09
C GLY A 15 5.34 -6.33 -10.46
N ILE A 16 4.94 -5.60 -11.52
CA ILE A 16 5.50 -5.79 -12.87
C ILE A 16 6.97 -5.37 -12.88
N SER A 17 7.29 -4.19 -12.35
CA SER A 17 8.66 -3.66 -12.31
C SER A 17 9.61 -4.58 -11.54
N LEU A 18 9.20 -5.11 -10.38
CA LEU A 18 10.01 -6.05 -9.61
C LEU A 18 10.33 -7.32 -10.41
N ARG A 19 9.33 -7.90 -11.10
CA ARG A 19 9.53 -9.10 -11.93
C ARG A 19 10.38 -8.82 -13.16
N SER A 20 10.19 -7.70 -13.84
CA SER A 20 11.05 -7.30 -14.96
C SER A 20 12.49 -7.04 -14.51
N GLY A 21 12.69 -6.43 -13.35
CA GLY A 21 14.01 -6.18 -12.77
C GLY A 21 14.80 -7.44 -12.39
N MET A 22 14.15 -8.61 -12.32
CA MET A 22 14.84 -9.89 -12.18
C MET A 22 15.66 -10.28 -13.41
N HIS A 23 15.32 -9.74 -14.58
CA HIS A 23 15.92 -10.08 -15.86
C HIS A 23 16.78 -8.95 -16.44
N GLU A 24 16.42 -7.70 -16.15
CA GLU A 24 17.09 -6.52 -16.69
C GLU A 24 17.59 -5.60 -15.57
N PRO A 25 18.83 -5.09 -15.66
CA PRO A 25 19.34 -4.12 -14.70
C PRO A 25 18.62 -2.78 -14.88
N VAL A 26 17.56 -2.58 -14.11
CA VAL A 26 16.76 -1.35 -14.07
C VAL A 26 16.87 -0.73 -12.68
N SER A 27 16.96 0.59 -12.59
CA SER A 27 16.85 1.30 -11.32
C SER A 27 15.40 1.24 -10.82
N LEU A 28 15.10 0.28 -9.95
CA LEU A 28 13.75 0.05 -9.43
C LEU A 28 13.35 1.04 -8.32
N ILE A 29 14.32 1.60 -7.62
CA ILE A 29 14.08 2.44 -6.45
C ILE A 29 13.70 3.85 -6.92
N THR A 30 12.40 4.09 -7.04
CA THR A 30 11.82 5.42 -7.23
C THR A 30 11.39 6.02 -5.89
N PRO A 31 11.12 7.34 -5.81
CA PRO A 31 10.56 7.94 -4.60
C PRO A 31 9.25 7.27 -4.14
N ALA A 32 8.41 6.82 -5.07
CA ALA A 32 7.17 6.10 -4.76
C ALA A 32 7.42 4.69 -4.20
N PHE A 33 8.53 4.04 -4.58
CA PHE A 33 8.96 2.79 -3.95
C PHE A 33 9.51 3.01 -2.53
N ALA A 34 10.30 4.06 -2.35
CA ALA A 34 11.02 4.33 -1.11
C ALA A 34 10.15 5.00 -0.02
N ASN A 35 9.06 5.65 -0.42
CA ASN A 35 8.19 6.38 0.50
C ASN A 35 6.72 6.12 0.15
N GLU A 36 6.04 5.36 1.00
CA GLU A 36 4.62 5.05 0.87
C GLU A 36 3.75 6.31 0.73
N ARG A 37 4.16 7.44 1.29
CA ARG A 37 3.42 8.72 1.21
C ARG A 37 3.47 9.35 -0.18
N CYS A 38 4.39 8.89 -1.03
CA CYS A 38 4.58 9.40 -2.38
C CYS A 38 3.75 8.65 -3.44
N CYS A 39 3.04 7.58 -3.08
CA CYS A 39 2.08 6.94 -3.98
C CYS A 39 0.70 7.63 -3.89
N ALA A 40 -0.18 7.42 -4.87
CA ALA A 40 -1.50 8.03 -4.94
C ALA A 40 -2.37 7.69 -3.73
N LEU A 41 -2.35 6.43 -3.29
CA LEU A 41 -3.02 5.99 -2.07
C LEU A 41 -2.44 6.65 -0.82
N GLY A 42 -1.11 6.75 -0.75
CA GLY A 42 -0.39 7.39 0.36
C GLY A 42 -0.69 8.87 0.49
N ARG A 43 -0.76 9.60 -0.63
CA ARG A 43 -1.18 11.02 -0.64
C ARG A 43 -2.60 11.16 -0.12
N TRP A 44 -3.52 10.33 -0.60
CA TRP A 44 -4.90 10.33 -0.11
C TRP A 44 -4.99 10.02 1.39
N LEU A 45 -4.20 9.06 1.90
CA LEU A 45 -4.13 8.72 3.32
C LEU A 45 -3.61 9.88 4.19
N GLN A 46 -2.84 10.82 3.65
CA GLN A 46 -2.37 11.99 4.40
C GLN A 46 -3.35 13.16 4.33
N GLU A 47 -4.01 13.36 3.19
CA GLU A 47 -4.80 14.57 2.93
C GLU A 47 -6.25 14.43 3.41
N ASP A 48 -6.84 13.23 3.33
CA ASP A 48 -8.28 13.04 3.47
C ASP A 48 -8.69 12.06 4.59
N SER A 49 -7.73 11.42 5.27
CA SER A 49 -8.01 10.32 6.20
C SER A 49 -8.37 10.75 7.62
N ASP A 50 -8.04 11.98 8.04
CA ASP A 50 -8.22 12.48 9.42
C ASP A 50 -9.66 12.33 9.92
N ARG A 51 -10.64 12.55 9.04
CA ARG A 51 -12.06 12.42 9.39
C ARG A 51 -12.43 10.97 9.77
N TRP A 52 -11.63 9.97 9.41
CA TRP A 52 -11.88 8.55 9.62
C TRP A 52 -10.89 7.90 10.59
N ASP A 53 -10.06 8.67 11.32
CA ASP A 53 -8.95 8.11 12.11
C ASP A 53 -9.37 7.11 13.20
N ALA A 54 -10.60 7.21 13.70
CA ALA A 54 -11.17 6.24 14.65
C ALA A 54 -11.69 4.95 13.99
N ALA A 55 -11.70 4.84 12.66
CA ALA A 55 -12.17 3.68 11.94
C ALA A 55 -11.10 2.57 11.92
N PRO A 56 -11.37 1.37 12.45
CA PRO A 56 -10.41 0.27 12.45
C PRO A 56 -10.03 -0.16 11.02
N GLU A 57 -10.93 0.00 10.04
CA GLU A 57 -10.66 -0.30 8.64
C GLU A 57 -9.65 0.68 8.02
N LEU A 58 -9.64 1.95 8.44
CA LEU A 58 -8.62 2.90 8.00
C LEU A 58 -7.25 2.52 8.56
N LEU A 59 -7.19 2.13 9.84
CA LEU A 59 -5.95 1.66 10.44
C LEU A 59 -5.42 0.40 9.74
N GLN A 60 -6.31 -0.55 9.42
CA GLN A 60 -5.94 -1.75 8.65
C GLN A 60 -5.41 -1.38 7.26
N LEU A 61 -6.03 -0.41 6.58
CA LEU A 61 -5.56 0.09 5.29
C LEU A 61 -4.18 0.74 5.40
N LYS A 62 -3.96 1.62 6.39
CA LYS A 62 -2.65 2.25 6.66
C LYS A 62 -1.56 1.19 6.90
N LEU A 63 -1.84 0.17 7.70
CA LEU A 63 -0.89 -0.92 7.99
C LEU A 63 -0.60 -1.81 6.79
N ALA A 64 -1.63 -2.20 6.02
CA ALA A 64 -1.46 -3.03 4.83
C ALA A 64 -0.66 -2.29 3.76
N HIS A 65 -0.93 -1.00 3.58
CA HIS A 65 -0.22 -0.12 2.66
C HIS A 65 1.28 0.01 3.01
N ALA A 66 1.58 0.28 4.29
CA ALA A 66 2.96 0.38 4.76
C ALA A 66 3.72 -0.95 4.63
N SER A 67 3.04 -2.06 4.91
CA SER A 67 3.61 -3.40 4.77
C SER A 67 3.95 -3.71 3.31
N PHE A 68 3.06 -3.38 2.37
CA PHE A 68 3.31 -3.55 0.94
C PHE A 68 4.57 -2.78 0.50
N HIS A 69 4.67 -1.49 0.82
CA HIS A 69 5.83 -0.67 0.44
C HIS A 69 7.12 -1.17 1.08
N THR A 70 7.08 -1.60 2.34
CA THR A 70 8.25 -2.17 3.02
C THR A 70 8.75 -3.43 2.30
N ILE A 71 7.84 -4.35 1.96
CA ILE A 71 8.20 -5.59 1.27
C ILE A 71 8.70 -5.30 -0.15
N ALA A 72 8.02 -4.42 -0.89
CA ALA A 72 8.43 -4.00 -2.23
C ALA A 72 9.84 -3.39 -2.22
N LEU A 73 10.16 -2.56 -1.22
CA LEU A 73 11.49 -1.96 -1.07
C LEU A 73 12.57 -3.01 -0.77
N VAL A 74 12.29 -3.98 0.12
CA VAL A 74 13.23 -5.07 0.43
C VAL A 74 13.55 -5.90 -0.82
N ILE A 75 12.55 -6.18 -1.66
CA ILE A 75 12.75 -6.92 -2.91
C ILE A 75 13.55 -6.06 -3.89
N ALA A 76 13.19 -4.78 -4.08
CA ALA A 76 13.91 -3.87 -4.97
C ALA A 76 15.39 -3.71 -4.58
N LEU A 77 15.69 -3.63 -3.28
CA LEU A 77 17.06 -3.59 -2.76
C LEU A 77 17.80 -4.90 -3.06
N SER A 78 17.14 -6.04 -2.88
CA SER A 78 17.74 -7.36 -3.16
C SER A 78 18.07 -7.51 -4.65
N ILE A 79 17.18 -7.07 -5.54
CA ILE A 79 17.43 -7.02 -6.98
C ILE A 79 18.61 -6.09 -7.30
N THR A 80 18.58 -4.85 -6.79
CA THR A 80 19.62 -3.83 -7.03
C THR A 80 20.99 -4.30 -6.56
N GLN A 81 21.04 -5.10 -5.50
CA GLN A 81 22.26 -5.65 -4.92
C GLN A 81 22.69 -6.99 -5.53
N GLY A 82 22.02 -7.45 -6.60
CA GLY A 82 22.33 -8.69 -7.30
C GLY A 82 21.95 -9.96 -6.55
N ARG A 83 21.21 -9.86 -5.44
CA ARG A 83 20.71 -11.01 -4.66
C ARG A 83 19.43 -11.56 -5.27
N LEU A 84 19.53 -12.01 -6.52
CA LEU A 84 18.36 -12.45 -7.30
C LEU A 84 17.70 -13.71 -6.72
N ALA A 85 18.46 -14.62 -6.10
CA ALA A 85 17.86 -15.80 -5.47
C ALA A 85 16.91 -15.42 -4.30
N GLU A 86 17.31 -14.45 -3.47
CA GLU A 86 16.45 -13.94 -2.38
C GLU A 86 15.22 -13.21 -2.93
N ALA A 87 15.42 -12.37 -3.95
CA ALA A 87 14.34 -11.66 -4.61
C ALA A 87 13.31 -12.61 -5.24
N ALA A 88 13.78 -13.70 -5.88
CA ALA A 88 12.91 -14.71 -6.48
C ALA A 88 12.00 -15.36 -5.43
N ILE A 89 12.56 -15.81 -4.29
CA ILE A 89 11.79 -16.42 -3.19
C ILE A 89 10.68 -15.48 -2.69
N MET A 90 10.94 -14.18 -2.60
CA MET A 90 9.94 -13.20 -2.14
C MET A 90 8.86 -12.89 -3.19
N LEU A 91 9.13 -13.18 -4.47
CA LEU A 91 8.24 -12.95 -5.62
C LEU A 91 7.48 -14.20 -6.09
N GLU A 92 7.78 -15.38 -5.54
CA GLU A 92 7.04 -16.61 -5.81
C GLU A 92 5.52 -16.40 -5.57
N PRO A 93 4.66 -17.15 -6.28
CA PRO A 93 3.23 -17.17 -5.98
C PRO A 93 2.99 -17.45 -4.49
N ASP A 94 2.03 -16.73 -3.90
CA ASP A 94 1.71 -16.82 -2.47
C ASP A 94 2.82 -16.43 -1.47
N ALA A 95 3.97 -15.97 -1.96
CA ALA A 95 5.03 -15.43 -1.12
C ALA A 95 4.69 -14.04 -0.56
N LEU A 96 5.68 -13.43 0.12
CA LEU A 96 5.52 -12.19 0.85
C LEU A 96 4.93 -11.06 -0.01
N PHE A 97 5.39 -10.89 -1.24
CA PHE A 97 4.91 -9.81 -2.11
C PHE A 97 3.44 -10.00 -2.49
N ASP A 98 3.07 -11.21 -2.91
CA ASP A 98 1.72 -11.54 -3.36
C ASP A 98 0.72 -11.52 -2.20
N SER A 99 1.12 -12.03 -1.03
CA SER A 99 0.35 -11.92 0.21
C SER A 99 0.10 -10.46 0.61
N ALA A 100 1.13 -9.60 0.57
CA ALA A 100 0.99 -8.19 0.88
C ALA A 100 0.07 -7.46 -0.11
N GLY A 101 0.16 -7.78 -1.40
CA GLY A 101 -0.74 -7.25 -2.43
C GLY A 101 -2.20 -7.62 -2.18
N ARG A 102 -2.48 -8.88 -1.82
CA ARG A 102 -3.83 -9.32 -1.44
C ARG A 102 -4.35 -8.63 -0.18
N MET A 103 -3.52 -8.54 0.86
CA MET A 103 -3.90 -7.85 2.10
C MET A 103 -4.24 -6.38 1.86
N LEU A 104 -3.49 -5.70 0.99
CA LEU A 104 -3.79 -4.33 0.60
C LEU A 104 -5.12 -4.24 -0.16
N ALA A 105 -5.34 -5.10 -1.16
CA ALA A 105 -6.58 -5.12 -1.93
C ALA A 105 -7.81 -5.38 -1.03
N ASP A 106 -7.70 -6.34 -0.10
CA ASP A 106 -8.74 -6.64 0.88
C ASP A 106 -9.01 -5.47 1.81
N ALA A 107 -7.97 -4.78 2.30
CA ALA A 107 -8.11 -3.63 3.18
C ALA A 107 -8.78 -2.45 2.46
N VAL A 108 -8.43 -2.20 1.20
CA VAL A 108 -9.12 -1.20 0.35
C VAL A 108 -10.60 -1.56 0.23
N SER A 109 -10.92 -2.80 -0.15
CA SER A 109 -12.31 -3.23 -0.33
C SER A 109 -13.16 -3.09 0.94
N ARG A 110 -12.60 -3.44 2.10
CA ARG A 110 -13.26 -3.26 3.41
C ARG A 110 -13.52 -1.79 3.73
N PHE A 111 -12.52 -0.94 3.51
CA PHE A 111 -12.66 0.48 3.79
C PHE A 111 -13.65 1.16 2.81
N GLU A 112 -13.64 0.79 1.53
CA GLU A 112 -14.66 1.21 0.56
C GLU A 112 -16.07 0.82 0.98
N THR A 113 -16.25 -0.42 1.42
CA THR A 113 -17.55 -0.92 1.89
C THR A 113 -18.05 -0.07 3.05
N ARG A 114 -17.17 0.30 3.98
CA ARG A 114 -17.51 1.21 5.09
C ARG A 114 -17.98 2.57 4.59
N LEU A 115 -17.28 3.17 3.61
CA LEU A 115 -17.66 4.46 3.04
C LEU A 115 -19.05 4.40 2.37
N ILE A 116 -19.36 3.31 1.68
CA ILE A 116 -20.64 3.11 0.97
C ILE A 116 -21.79 2.86 1.94
N VAL A 117 -21.57 2.02 2.96
CA VAL A 117 -22.61 1.64 3.95
C VAL A 117 -22.93 2.79 4.91
N GLY A 118 -22.17 3.88 4.89
CA GLY A 118 -22.52 5.11 5.61
C GLY A 118 -22.36 5.01 7.11
N VAL A 119 -21.49 4.12 7.61
CA VAL A 119 -21.00 4.19 9.00
C VAL A 119 -20.10 5.41 9.07
N GLY A 120 -20.73 6.57 9.25
CA GLY A 120 -20.09 7.88 9.23
C GLY A 120 -18.92 7.98 10.21
N PRO A 121 -18.08 9.01 10.04
CA PRO A 121 -17.01 9.26 10.99
C PRO A 121 -17.61 9.38 12.38
N ALA A 122 -16.96 8.77 13.39
CA ALA A 122 -17.37 8.95 14.78
C ALA A 122 -17.46 10.45 15.05
N PRO A 123 -18.51 10.95 15.74
CA PRO A 123 -18.62 12.36 16.02
C PRO A 123 -17.36 12.81 16.74
N ALA A 124 -16.66 13.80 16.16
CA ALA A 124 -15.49 14.40 16.78
C ALA A 124 -15.88 14.79 18.20
N SER A 125 -15.21 14.19 19.18
CA SER A 125 -15.35 14.58 20.58
C SER A 125 -14.92 16.03 20.68
N ARG A 126 -15.91 16.95 20.67
CA ARG A 126 -15.69 18.35 21.00
C ARG A 126 -15.02 18.38 22.36
N GLU A 127 -13.75 18.76 22.35
CA GLU A 127 -13.02 19.24 23.51
C GLU A 127 -13.92 20.25 24.23
N ARG A 128 -14.39 19.90 25.44
CA ARG A 128 -14.86 20.89 26.39
C ARG A 128 -13.62 21.60 26.90
N ALA A 129 -13.23 22.66 26.21
CA ALA A 129 -12.29 23.64 26.74
C ALA A 129 -13.09 24.79 27.37
N GLN A 130 -13.12 24.73 28.72
CA GLN A 130 -13.22 25.81 29.73
C GLN A 130 -14.39 26.80 29.64
#